data_AF-A0A2D6UC04-F1
#
_entry.id   AF-A0A2D6UC04-F1
#
_cell.length_a   1.000
_cell.length_b   1.000
_cell.length_c   1.000
_cell.angle_alpha   90.00
_cell.angle_beta   90.00
_cell.angle_gamma   90.00
#
_symmetry.space_group_name_H-M   'P 1'
#
loop_
_entity.id
_entity.type
_entity.pdbx_description
1 polymer ?
#
loop_
_entity_poly.entity_id
_entity_poly.type
_entity_poly.pdbx_seq_one_letter_code
_entity_poly.pdbx_strand_id
1 'polypeptide(L)'
;RADGMVAGAIGDDWFSPFLDTYRVEMRDFLDSVEAGAARGPSAWDGYAAQAVVEAAAASAAADGVAAGVDLPIKPALYSAYPSPIDKDGVSP
;
A
#
# COMPACT_ATOMS: atom_id res chain seq x y z
N ARG A 1 -23.03 11.35 -11.17
CA ARG A 1 -22.26 11.95 -10.06
C ARG A 1 -20.80 11.76 -10.43
N ALA A 2 -20.25 12.74 -11.13
CA ALA A 2 -18.82 12.89 -11.33
C ALA A 2 -18.32 13.84 -10.23
N ASP A 3 -17.03 14.13 -10.17
CA ASP A 3 -16.45 15.17 -9.30
C ASP A 3 -16.02 14.70 -7.89
N GLY A 4 -15.80 13.39 -7.70
CA GLY A 4 -15.28 12.80 -6.46
C GLY A 4 -13.82 13.15 -6.12
N MET A 5 -13.39 14.39 -6.37
CA MET A 5 -12.07 14.88 -6.00
C MET A 5 -12.11 15.43 -4.57
N VAL A 6 -11.46 14.73 -3.64
CA VAL A 6 -11.07 15.28 -2.35
C VAL A 6 -9.60 15.63 -2.46
N ALA A 7 -9.27 16.93 -2.40
CA ALA A 7 -7.91 17.42 -2.38
C ALA A 7 -7.68 18.23 -1.08
N GLY A 8 -6.55 17.99 -0.43
CA GLY A 8 -6.09 18.71 0.74
C GLY A 8 -4.63 19.11 0.57
N ALA A 9 -4.24 20.25 1.14
CA ALA A 9 -2.84 20.64 1.14
C ALA A 9 -2.05 19.68 2.03
N ILE A 10 -1.05 19.01 1.44
CA ILE A 10 0.00 18.34 2.21
C ILE A 10 0.99 19.44 2.60
N GLY A 11 1.18 19.65 3.90
CA GLY A 11 2.12 20.65 4.41
C GLY A 11 3.58 20.29 4.10
N ASP A 12 4.49 21.19 4.42
CA ASP A 12 5.93 21.00 4.17
C ASP A 12 6.51 19.80 4.93
N ASP A 13 5.85 19.38 6.01
CA ASP A 13 6.15 18.17 6.78
C ASP A 13 5.13 17.07 6.51
N TRP A 14 5.31 16.39 5.38
CA TRP A 14 4.50 15.24 4.98
C TRP A 14 4.88 13.96 5.73
N PHE A 15 6.05 13.92 6.37
CA PHE A 15 6.62 12.70 6.94
C PHE A 15 6.21 12.48 8.40
N SER A 16 6.15 13.55 9.22
CA SER A 16 5.82 13.46 10.64
C SER A 16 4.53 12.69 10.97
N PRO A 17 3.43 12.79 10.19
CA PRO A 17 2.22 12.01 10.46
C PRO A 17 2.43 10.48 10.46
N PHE A 18 3.49 9.99 9.80
CA PHE A 18 3.78 8.56 9.65
C PHE A 18 4.92 8.08 10.54
N LEU A 19 5.58 8.97 11.29
CA LEU A 19 6.81 8.63 12.03
C LEU A 19 6.59 7.49 13.04
N ASP A 20 5.43 7.47 13.71
CA ASP A 20 5.08 6.39 14.65
C ASP A 20 4.75 5.09 13.92
N THR A 21 4.02 5.15 12.81
CA THR A 21 3.74 3.99 11.95
C THR A 21 5.03 3.34 11.47
N TYR A 22 6.00 4.12 10.97
CA TYR A 22 7.30 3.59 10.55
C TYR A 22 8.05 2.89 11.68
N ARG A 23 8.01 3.41 12.91
CA ARG A 23 8.65 2.75 14.07
C ARG A 23 7.98 1.41 14.39
N VAL A 24 6.66 1.37 14.36
CA VAL A 24 5.87 0.17 14.63
C VAL A 24 6.09 -0.88 13.54
N GLU A 25 6.05 -0.50 12.26
CA GLU A 25 6.32 -1.38 11.12
C GLU A 25 7.74 -1.96 11.16
N MET A 26 8.75 -1.14 11.47
CA MET A 26 10.13 -1.62 11.58
C MET A 26 10.31 -2.60 12.73
N ARG A 27 9.62 -2.40 13.86
CA ARG A 27 9.64 -3.36 14.96
C ARG A 27 8.99 -4.68 14.55
N ASP A 28 7.82 -4.64 13.93
CA ASP A 28 7.12 -5.84 13.48
C ASP A 28 7.94 -6.62 12.44
N PHE A 29 8.64 -5.92 11.54
CA PHE A 29 9.54 -6.53 10.58
C PHE A 29 10.65 -7.33 11.28
N LEU A 30 11.35 -6.74 12.25
CA LEU A 30 12.41 -7.42 13.00
C LEU A 30 11.86 -8.66 13.74
N ASP A 31 10.74 -8.50 14.44
CA ASP A 31 10.09 -9.58 15.17
C ASP A 31 9.63 -10.72 14.24
N SER A 32 9.29 -10.41 12.99
CA SER A 32 8.91 -11.40 11.97
C SER A 32 10.11 -12.23 11.51
N VAL A 33 11.27 -11.59 11.32
CA VAL A 33 12.53 -12.22 10.95
C VAL A 33 12.99 -13.15 12.06
N GLU A 34 12.96 -12.70 13.32
CA GLU A 34 13.30 -13.52 14.49
C GLU A 34 12.40 -14.76 14.62
N ALA A 35 11.11 -14.61 14.29
CA ALA A 35 10.14 -15.70 14.30
C ALA A 35 10.21 -16.62 13.06
N GLY A 36 11.03 -16.30 12.06
CA GLY A 36 11.08 -17.04 10.79
C GLY A 36 9.77 -16.96 9.99
N ALA A 37 9.00 -15.89 10.15
CA ALA A 37 7.71 -15.69 9.51
C ALA A 37 7.74 -14.45 8.60
N ALA A 38 7.09 -14.53 7.44
CA ALA A 38 6.86 -13.36 6.58
C ALA A 38 5.52 -12.72 6.94
N ARG A 39 5.53 -11.56 7.60
CA ARG A 39 4.32 -10.78 7.99
C ARG A 39 4.22 -9.47 7.21
N GLY A 40 3.01 -8.90 7.17
CA GLY A 40 2.77 -7.60 6.56
C GLY A 40 2.75 -7.61 5.03
N PRO A 41 2.93 -6.45 4.37
CA PRO A 41 2.90 -6.33 2.93
C PRO A 41 3.95 -7.20 2.24
N SER A 42 3.51 -7.94 1.25
CA SER A 42 4.32 -8.86 0.45
C SER A 42 4.76 -8.22 -0.87
N ALA A 43 5.66 -8.90 -1.59
CA ALA A 43 6.04 -8.50 -2.94
C ALA A 43 4.84 -8.42 -3.92
N TRP A 44 3.78 -9.20 -3.68
CA TRP A 44 2.56 -9.10 -4.48
C TRP A 44 1.83 -7.77 -4.28
N ASP A 45 1.83 -7.23 -3.06
CA ASP A 45 1.15 -5.97 -2.77
C ASP A 45 1.90 -4.81 -3.45
N GLY A 46 3.23 -4.88 -3.52
CA GLY A 46 4.05 -3.97 -4.32
C GLY A 46 3.81 -4.10 -5.84
N TYR A 47 3.66 -5.33 -6.36
CA TYR A 47 3.29 -5.55 -7.76
C TYR A 47 1.93 -4.95 -8.11
N ALA A 48 0.92 -5.17 -7.26
CA ALA A 48 -0.42 -4.62 -7.46
C ALA A 48 -0.41 -3.07 -7.42
N ALA A 49 0.32 -2.47 -6.47
CA ALA A 49 0.51 -1.03 -6.40
C ALA A 49 1.13 -0.48 -7.69
N GLN A 50 2.14 -1.16 -8.24
CA GLN A 50 2.80 -0.72 -9.46
C GLN A 50 1.88 -0.80 -10.69
N ALA A 51 1.06 -1.85 -10.81
CA ALA A 51 0.08 -1.95 -11.89
C ALA A 51 -0.95 -0.80 -11.84
N VAL A 52 -1.35 -0.38 -10.64
CA VAL A 52 -2.22 0.79 -10.45
C VAL A 52 -1.51 2.08 -10.87
N VAL A 53 -0.24 2.26 -10.48
CA VAL A 53 0.56 3.43 -10.87
C VAL A 53 0.73 3.49 -12.39
N GLU A 54 0.95 2.36 -13.05
CA GLU A 54 1.05 2.28 -14.51
C GLU A 54 -0.26 2.71 -15.19
N ALA A 55 -1.41 2.19 -14.73
CA ALA A 55 -2.71 2.59 -15.26
C ALA A 55 -3.00 4.08 -15.00
N ALA A 56 -2.65 4.60 -13.82
CA ALA A 56 -2.81 6.01 -13.49
C ALA A 56 -1.95 6.90 -14.39
N ALA A 57 -0.70 6.50 -14.67
CA ALA A 57 0.18 7.21 -15.60
C ALA A 57 -0.37 7.19 -17.03
N ALA A 58 -0.88 6.04 -17.50
CA ALA A 58 -1.53 5.92 -18.80
C ALA A 58 -2.78 6.81 -18.90
N SER A 59 -3.60 6.86 -17.84
CA SER A 59 -4.76 7.73 -17.75
C SER A 59 -4.38 9.21 -17.82
N ALA A 60 -3.35 9.63 -17.06
CA ALA A 60 -2.85 11.01 -17.08
C ALA A 60 -2.32 11.41 -18.46
N ALA A 61 -1.65 10.51 -19.17
CA ALA A 61 -1.17 10.74 -20.54
C ALA A 61 -2.31 10.80 -21.59
N ALA A 62 -3.49 10.28 -21.24
CA ALA A 62 -4.68 10.25 -22.10
C ALA A 62 -5.76 11.21 -21.60
N ASP A 63 -5.38 12.42 -21.14
CA ASP A 63 -6.28 13.48 -20.67
C ASP A 63 -7.27 13.03 -19.57
N GLY A 64 -6.84 12.14 -18.69
CA GLY A 64 -7.66 11.62 -17.59
C GLY A 64 -8.69 10.57 -18.00
N VAL A 65 -8.60 10.03 -19.22
CA VAL A 65 -9.43 8.88 -19.64
C VAL A 65 -9.11 7.69 -18.73
N ALA A 66 -10.15 7.03 -18.20
CA ALA A 66 -9.97 5.90 -17.30
C ALA A 66 -9.21 4.75 -17.98
N ALA A 67 -8.17 4.26 -17.31
CA ALA A 67 -7.41 3.08 -17.71
C ALA A 67 -7.75 1.88 -16.80
N GLY A 68 -7.86 0.69 -17.38
CA GLY A 68 -8.07 -0.54 -16.62
C GLY A 68 -6.80 -0.97 -15.88
N VAL A 69 -6.98 -1.55 -14.69
CA VAL A 69 -5.91 -2.25 -13.97
C VAL A 69 -6.19 -3.74 -14.09
N ASP A 70 -5.32 -4.47 -14.79
CA ASP A 70 -5.41 -5.93 -14.93
C ASP A 70 -4.38 -6.58 -14.01
N LEU A 71 -4.85 -7.44 -13.10
CA LEU A 71 -4.02 -8.17 -12.16
C LEU A 71 -4.27 -9.68 -12.36
N PRO A 72 -3.20 -10.49 -12.48
CA PRO A 72 -3.35 -11.93 -12.41
C PRO A 72 -3.89 -12.36 -11.04
N ILE A 73 -4.35 -13.62 -10.96
CA ILE A 73 -4.71 -14.22 -9.67
C ILE A 73 -3.50 -14.18 -8.74
N LYS A 74 -3.69 -13.63 -7.53
CA LYS A 74 -2.65 -13.60 -6.49
C LYS A 74 -2.14 -15.03 -6.23
N PRO A 75 -0.84 -15.31 -6.48
CA PRO A 75 -0.28 -16.63 -6.22
C PRO A 75 -0.41 -17.01 -4.75
N ALA A 76 -0.71 -18.28 -4.47
CA ALA A 76 -0.86 -18.80 -3.10
C ALA A 76 0.39 -18.58 -2.23
N LEU A 77 1.58 -18.47 -2.85
CA LEU A 77 2.83 -18.12 -2.19
C LEU A 77 2.73 -16.81 -1.38
N TYR A 78 1.94 -15.84 -1.84
CA TYR A 78 1.78 -14.53 -1.21
C TYR A 78 0.54 -14.45 -0.31
N SER A 79 -0.05 -15.58 0.06
CA SER A 79 -1.11 -15.64 1.06
C SER A 79 -0.67 -14.88 2.31
N ALA A 80 -1.50 -13.94 2.78
CA ALA A 80 -1.12 -13.08 3.89
C ALA A 80 -0.89 -13.89 5.16
N TYR A 81 0.18 -13.55 5.89
CA TYR A 81 0.31 -13.88 7.30
C TYR A 81 -0.04 -12.62 8.09
N PRO A 82 -0.97 -12.69 9.04
CA PRO A 82 -1.45 -11.49 9.74
C PRO A 82 -0.29 -10.83 10.50
N SER A 83 -0.10 -9.53 10.28
CA SER A 83 0.71 -8.70 11.16
C SER A 83 -0.09 -8.42 12.44
N PRO A 84 0.55 -8.38 13.63
CA PRO A 84 -0.06 -7.83 14.83
C PRO A 84 -0.61 -6.41 14.63
N ILE A 85 -0.04 -5.64 13.70
CA ILE A 85 -0.48 -4.28 13.34
C ILE A 85 -1.88 -4.30 12.70
N ASP A 86 -2.24 -5.39 11.99
CA ASP A 86 -3.55 -5.52 11.33
C ASP A 86 -4.72 -5.64 12.33
N LYS A 87 -4.45 -5.98 13.61
CA LYS A 87 -5.50 -6.29 14.60
C LYS A 87 -6.04 -5.08 15.36
N ASP A 88 -5.33 -3.96 15.36
CA ASP A 88 -5.69 -2.80 16.19
C ASP A 88 -6.47 -1.72 15.42
N GLY A 89 -6.82 -1.97 14.14
CA GLY A 89 -7.70 -1.09 13.38
C GLY A 89 -7.13 0.31 13.10
N VAL A 90 -5.85 0.54 13.39
CA VAL A 90 -5.13 1.75 12.96
C VAL A 90 -4.47 1.42 11.62
N SER A 91 -5.29 1.29 10.59
CA SER A 91 -4.83 1.70 9.27
C SER A 91 -4.78 3.24 9.30
N PRO A 92 -3.76 3.89 8.73
CA PRO A 92 -3.95 5.25 8.24
C PRO A 92 -5.09 5.30 7.20
#